data_AF-A0A3B8K184-F1
#
_entry.id   AF-A0A3B8K184-F1
#
_cell.length_a   1.000
_cell.length_b   1.000
_cell.length_c   1.000
_cell.angle_alpha   90.00
_cell.angle_beta   90.00
_cell.angle_gamma   90.00
#
_symmetry.space_group_name_H-M   'P 1'
#
loop_
_entity.id
_entity.type
_entity.pdbx_description
1 polymer ?
#
loop_
_entity_poly.entity_id
_entity_poly.type
_entity_poly.pdbx_seq_one_letter_code
_entity_poly.pdbx_strand_id
1 'polypeptide(L)' 'MQNKKQYTDEFKEQILKECQETGNVALVARRHEISPNTIHTWRSAV' A
#
# COMPACT_ATOMS: atom_id res chain seq x y z
N MET A 1 9.94 2.75 19.93
CA MET A 1 9.76 3.77 18.88
C MET A 1 9.67 3.05 17.54
N GLN A 2 8.48 2.84 16.96
CA GLN A 2 8.39 2.19 15.66
C GLN A 2 8.92 3.12 14.56
N ASN A 3 10.04 2.73 13.94
CA ASN A 3 10.46 3.26 12.65
C ASN A 3 9.31 3.05 11.67
N LYS A 4 8.51 4.09 11.43
CA LYS A 4 7.60 4.11 10.30
C LYS A 4 8.49 3.94 9.08
N LYS A 5 8.42 2.77 8.41
CA LYS A 5 8.97 2.63 7.06
C LYS A 5 8.33 3.77 6.27
N GLN A 6 9.10 4.82 5.99
CA GLN A 6 8.61 5.99 5.29
C GLN A 6 8.52 5.60 3.82
N TYR A 7 7.34 5.11 3.44
CA TYR A 7 6.99 5.02 2.04
C TYR A 7 6.67 6.43 1.56
N THR A 8 7.29 6.83 0.44
CA THR A 8 6.97 8.09 -0.23
C THR A 8 5.51 8.08 -0.66
N ASP A 9 4.89 9.25 -0.69
CA ASP A 9 3.49 9.38 -1.06
C ASP A 9 3.24 8.92 -2.51
N GLU A 10 4.20 9.15 -3.42
CA GLU A 10 4.20 8.60 -4.78
C GLU A 10 4.11 7.08 -4.79
N PHE A 11 4.84 6.39 -3.91
CA PHE A 11 4.79 4.94 -3.81
C PHE A 11 3.42 4.47 -3.30
N LYS A 12 2.87 5.14 -2.28
CA LYS A 12 1.51 4.82 -1.79
C LYS A 12 0.47 5.01 -2.89
N GLU A 13 0.55 6.10 -3.66
CA GLU A 13 -0.35 6.38 -4.77
C GLU A 13 -0.24 5.33 -5.87
N GLN A 14 0.97 4.91 -6.27
CA GLN A 14 1.13 3.84 -7.24
C GLN A 14 0.46 2.54 -6.78
N ILE A 15 0.68 2.15 -5.52
CA ILE A 15 0.11 0.93 -4.95
C ILE A 15 -1.42 1.03 -4.83
N LEU A 16 -1.96 2.17 -4.39
CA LEU A 16 -3.40 2.40 -4.26
C LEU A 16 -4.09 2.40 -5.63
N LYS A 17 -3.47 3.02 -6.63
CA LYS A 17 -3.98 3.07 -8.01
C LYS A 17 -3.99 1.67 -8.63
N GLU A 18 -2.90 0.93 -8.49
CA GLU A 18 -2.79 -0.45 -8.99
C GLU A 18 -3.76 -1.39 -8.25
N CYS A 19 -3.96 -1.20 -6.94
CA CYS A 19 -5.00 -1.91 -6.18
C CYS A 19 -6.40 -1.61 -6.69
N GLN A 20 -6.67 -0.38 -7.10
CA GLN A 20 -7.99 0.04 -7.58
C GLN A 20 -8.26 -0.46 -9.00
N GLU A 21 -7.25 -0.44 -9.87
CA GLU A 21 -7.33 -0.96 -11.24
C GLU A 21 -7.46 -2.50 -11.28
N THR A 22 -6.68 -3.19 -10.44
CA THR A 22 -6.72 -4.66 -10.32
C THR A 22 -7.91 -5.14 -9.49
N GLY A 23 -8.44 -4.30 -8.59
CA GLY A 23 -9.44 -4.66 -7.58
C GLY A 23 -8.92 -5.62 -6.50
N ASN A 24 -7.62 -5.94 -6.48
CA ASN A 24 -7.05 -6.97 -5.61
C ASN A 24 -5.82 -6.47 -4.84
N VAL A 25 -6.06 -5.95 -3.64
CA VAL A 25 -5.02 -5.44 -2.74
C VAL A 25 -3.98 -6.50 -2.37
N ALA A 26 -4.40 -7.75 -2.18
CA ALA A 26 -3.49 -8.84 -1.80
C ALA A 26 -2.51 -9.18 -2.94
N LEU A 27 -2.93 -9.07 -4.20
CA LEU A 27 -2.07 -9.32 -5.35
C LEU A 27 -0.98 -8.25 -5.47
N VAL A 28 -1.37 -6.97 -5.39
CA VAL A 28 -0.44 -5.84 -5.46
C VAL A 28 0.51 -5.84 -4.25
N ALA A 29 -0.02 -6.12 -3.06
CA ALA A 29 0.77 -6.31 -1.84
C ALA A 29 1.87 -7.37 -2.03
N ARG A 30 1.54 -8.54 -2.58
CA ARG A 30 2.53 -9.60 -2.85
C ARG A 30 3.54 -9.21 -3.94
N ARG A 31 3.11 -8.50 -4.99
CA ARG A 31 3.99 -8.06 -6.08
C ARG A 31 5.06 -7.07 -5.60
N HIS A 32 4.68 -6.18 -4.67
CA HIS A 32 5.57 -5.15 -4.15
C HIS A 32 6.16 -5.50 -2.77
N GLU A 33 6.00 -6.76 -2.33
CA GLU A 33 6.45 -7.26 -1.02
C GLU A 33 5.99 -6.40 0.18
N ILE A 34 4.81 -5.81 0.05
CA ILE A 34 4.18 -4.98 1.07
C ILE A 34 3.14 -5.82 1.80
N SER A 35 3.04 -5.65 3.12
CA SER A 35 1.94 -6.25 3.85
C SER A 35 0.60 -5.62 3.42
N PRO A 36 -0.44 -6.40 3.09
CA PRO A 36 -1.75 -5.84 2.75
C PRO A 36 -2.30 -4.97 3.89
N ASN A 37 -1.99 -5.32 5.14
CA ASN A 37 -2.32 -4.52 6.32
C ASN A 37 -1.75 -3.10 6.27
N THR A 38 -0.57 -2.90 5.66
CA THR A 38 0.04 -1.59 5.47
C THR A 38 -0.77 -0.76 4.47
N ILE A 39 -1.22 -1.37 3.38
CA ILE A 39 -2.08 -0.70 2.37
C ILE A 39 -3.44 -0.34 2.98
N HIS A 40 -4.04 -1.24 3.77
CA HIS A 40 -5.26 -0.94 4.51
C HIS A 40 -5.07 0.24 5.47
N THR A 41 -3.91 0.32 6.14
CA THR A 41 -3.58 1.44 7.04
C THR A 41 -3.46 2.76 6.28
N TRP A 42 -2.89 2.77 5.07
CA TRP A 42 -2.82 3.97 4.23
C TRP A 42 -4.19 4.43 3.77
N ARG A 43 -5.07 3.48 3.43
CA ARG A 43 -6.46 3.77 3.03
C ARG A 43 -7.31 4.33 4.17
N SER A 44 -6.95 4.08 5.42
CA SER A 44 -7.60 4.67 6.60
C SER A 44 -6.98 6.00 7.05
N ALA A 45 -5.80 6.36 6.53
CA ALA A 45 -5.09 7.58 6.87
C ALA A 45 -5.28 8.72 5.84
N VAL A 46 -5.91 8.41 4.69
CA VAL A 46 -6.41 9.36 3.70
C VAL A 46 -7.89 9.64 3.95
#